data_AF-A0A2P4NK68-F1
#
_entry.id   AF-A0A2P4NK68-F1
#
_cell.length_a   1.000
_cell.length_b   1.000
_cell.length_c   1.000
_cell.angle_alpha   90.00
_cell.angle_beta   90.00
_cell.angle_gamma   90.00
#
_symmetry.space_group_name_H-M   'P 1'
#
loop_
_entity.id
_entity.type
_entity.pdbx_description
1 polymer ?
#
loop_
_entity_poly.entity_id
_entity_poly.type
_entity_poly.pdbx_seq_one_letter_code
_entity_poly.pdbx_strand_id
1 'polypeptide(L)'
;GSRDGFTPKKFHELCNDISHTVTFIKVKGTDEIIGGYNPLIWRRSSGSWDKTKDSFIFSFKNNDVKDAIISNIENIDYAIYCRYDHGSRFGDDIVMHASGGECAYYNDIRCKKVQYNKKIRDTEGNFSIDDYE
;
A
#
# COMPACT_ATOMS: atom_id res chain seq x y z
N GLY A 1 1.95 -12.32 -2.12
CA GLY A 1 0.73 -12.62 -1.37
C GLY A 1 0.35 -14.07 -1.57
N SER A 2 0.27 -14.53 -2.81
CA SER A 2 0.02 -15.93 -3.19
C SER A 2 0.96 -16.94 -2.50
N ARG A 3 2.25 -16.60 -2.36
CA ARG A 3 3.25 -17.45 -1.69
C ARG A 3 3.12 -17.47 -0.16
N ASP A 4 3.01 -16.29 0.46
CA ASP A 4 3.21 -16.12 1.90
C ASP A 4 1.89 -15.92 2.68
N GLY A 5 0.82 -15.49 2.00
CA GLY A 5 -0.49 -15.20 2.56
C GLY A 5 -0.86 -13.70 2.52
N PHE A 6 -2.15 -13.45 2.77
CA PHE A 6 -2.77 -12.11 2.69
C PHE A 6 -3.18 -11.59 4.08
N THR A 7 -2.31 -11.75 5.08
CA THR A 7 -2.58 -11.31 6.46
C THR A 7 -1.56 -10.25 6.91
N PRO A 8 -1.96 -9.29 7.75
CA PRO A 8 -1.04 -8.33 8.36
C PRO A 8 0.11 -9.01 9.12
N LYS A 9 -0.18 -10.11 9.82
CA LYS A 9 0.84 -10.89 10.53
C LYS A 9 1.98 -11.31 9.60
N LYS A 10 1.64 -11.84 8.42
CA LYS A 10 2.65 -12.26 7.46
C LYS A 10 3.45 -11.08 6.90
N PHE A 11 2.78 -9.97 6.59
CA PHE A 11 3.45 -8.75 6.17
C PHE A 11 4.47 -8.29 7.23
N HIS A 12 4.09 -8.23 8.50
CA HIS A 12 4.99 -7.84 9.58
C HIS A 12 6.11 -8.86 9.85
N GLU A 13 5.89 -10.15 9.65
CA GLU A 13 6.95 -11.16 9.74
C GLU A 13 8.03 -10.98 8.66
N LEU A 14 7.65 -10.48 7.48
CA LEU A 14 8.53 -10.42 6.30
C LEU A 14 9.11 -9.03 6.03
N CYS A 15 8.39 -7.96 6.38
CA CYS A 15 8.72 -6.59 5.95
C CYS A 15 9.16 -5.66 7.09
N ASN A 16 8.93 -6.03 8.36
CA ASN A 16 9.42 -5.23 9.48
C ASN A 16 10.94 -5.15 9.47
N ASP A 17 11.48 -4.03 9.96
CA ASP A 17 12.92 -3.76 10.01
C ASP A 17 13.61 -3.66 8.64
N ILE A 18 12.84 -3.72 7.55
CA ILE A 18 13.31 -3.49 6.18
C ILE A 18 12.95 -2.05 5.77
N SER A 19 13.93 -1.35 5.19
CA SER A 19 13.78 0.00 4.63
C SER A 19 13.81 -0.03 3.10
N HIS A 20 13.45 1.09 2.47
CA HIS A 20 13.50 1.24 1.01
C HIS A 20 12.70 0.15 0.27
N THR A 21 11.51 -0.17 0.80
CA THR A 21 10.64 -1.22 0.23
C THR A 21 9.76 -0.65 -0.86
N VAL A 22 9.47 -1.46 -1.88
CA VAL A 22 8.42 -1.19 -2.87
C VAL A 22 7.34 -2.24 -2.69
N THR A 23 6.08 -1.79 -2.61
CA THR A 23 4.92 -2.70 -2.62
C THR A 23 4.30 -2.69 -4.01
N PHE A 24 3.98 -3.88 -4.54
CA PHE A 24 3.18 -4.06 -5.75
C PHE A 24 1.87 -4.73 -5.39
N ILE A 25 0.76 -4.26 -5.97
CA ILE A 25 -0.59 -4.79 -5.74
C ILE A 25 -1.25 -5.01 -7.08
N LYS A 26 -1.58 -6.27 -7.40
CA LYS A 26 -2.31 -6.62 -8.61
C LYS A 26 -3.80 -6.56 -8.35
N VAL A 27 -4.50 -5.68 -9.08
CA VAL A 27 -5.94 -5.54 -8.97
C VAL A 27 -6.63 -6.77 -9.57
N LYS A 28 -7.64 -7.28 -8.88
CA LYS A 28 -8.33 -8.51 -9.26
C LYS A 28 -9.05 -8.38 -10.60
N GLY A 29 -8.78 -9.32 -11.50
CA GLY A 29 -9.45 -9.39 -12.80
C GLY A 29 -9.03 -8.30 -13.79
N THR A 30 -7.92 -7.62 -13.54
CA THR A 30 -7.34 -6.64 -14.46
C THR A 30 -5.82 -6.83 -14.57
N ASP A 31 -5.21 -6.15 -15.54
CA ASP A 31 -3.77 -6.00 -15.66
C ASP A 31 -3.27 -4.70 -14.99
N GLU A 32 -4.08 -4.11 -14.11
CA GLU A 32 -3.72 -2.92 -13.35
C GLU A 32 -2.85 -3.32 -12.15
N ILE A 33 -1.68 -2.67 -12.05
CA ILE A 33 -0.80 -2.76 -10.89
C ILE A 33 -0.77 -1.39 -10.23
N ILE A 34 -1.00 -1.36 -8.92
CA ILE A 34 -0.76 -0.16 -8.10
C ILE A 34 0.26 -0.48 -7.03
N GLY A 35 0.86 0.54 -6.43
CA GLY A 35 1.86 0.32 -5.41
C GLY A 35 2.41 1.60 -4.84
N GLY A 36 3.43 1.45 -4.01
CA GLY A 36 4.13 2.58 -3.44
C GLY A 36 5.52 2.22 -2.95
N TYR A 37 6.33 3.26 -2.81
CA TYR A 37 7.67 3.19 -2.28
C TYR A 37 7.71 3.78 -0.88
N ASN A 38 8.16 2.99 0.08
CA ASN A 38 8.41 3.43 1.45
C ASN A 38 9.94 3.51 1.68
N PRO A 39 10.52 4.72 1.83
CA PRO A 39 11.93 4.86 2.17
C PRO A 39 12.25 4.50 3.62
N LEU A 40 11.24 4.49 4.50
CA LEU A 40 11.40 4.26 5.93
C LEU A 40 11.35 2.76 6.26
N ILE A 41 11.66 2.45 7.52
CA ILE A 41 11.52 1.11 8.09
C ILE A 41 10.06 0.88 8.49
N TRP A 42 9.48 -0.26 8.12
CA TRP A 42 8.21 -0.71 8.70
C TRP A 42 8.42 -1.10 10.17
N ARG A 43 7.75 -0.40 11.09
CA ARG A 43 7.82 -0.68 12.53
C ARG A 43 6.46 -1.08 13.05
N ARG A 44 6.30 -2.34 13.43
CA ARG A 44 5.06 -2.80 14.09
C ARG A 44 4.77 -1.91 15.30
N SER A 45 3.63 -1.24 15.28
CA SER A 45 3.22 -0.31 16.34
C SER A 45 1.71 -0.42 16.63
N SER A 46 1.24 0.29 17.64
CA SER A 46 -0.19 0.47 17.94
C SER A 46 -0.91 1.45 16.99
N GLY A 47 -0.19 1.97 15.98
CA GLY A 47 -0.70 2.92 15.00
C GLY A 47 -0.02 4.28 15.13
N SER A 48 0.86 4.59 14.19
CA SER A 48 1.52 5.89 14.08
C SER A 48 1.69 6.27 12.61
N TRP A 49 1.68 7.58 12.36
CA TRP A 49 2.09 8.14 11.07
C TRP A 49 3.58 8.43 11.10
N ASP A 50 4.27 7.95 10.08
CA ASP A 50 5.69 8.21 9.86
C ASP A 50 5.86 9.22 8.74
N LYS A 51 6.63 10.26 9.05
CA LYS A 51 6.86 11.40 8.18
C LYS A 51 7.97 11.13 7.19
N THR A 52 7.70 11.34 5.90
CA THR A 52 8.74 11.36 4.87
C THR A 52 8.31 12.19 3.67
N LYS A 53 9.29 12.79 2.99
CA LYS A 53 9.11 13.50 1.71
C LYS A 53 9.44 12.62 0.50
N ASP A 54 10.09 11.48 0.73
CA ASP A 54 10.67 10.63 -0.32
C ASP A 54 9.75 9.44 -0.63
N SER A 55 8.49 9.46 -0.16
CA SER A 55 7.46 8.47 -0.49
C SER A 55 6.71 8.84 -1.77
N PHE A 56 6.42 7.85 -2.59
CA PHE A 56 5.54 8.00 -3.75
C PHE A 56 4.68 6.76 -3.95
N ILE A 57 3.49 6.95 -4.51
CA ILE A 57 2.63 5.88 -4.98
C ILE A 57 2.59 5.90 -6.51
N PHE A 58 2.31 4.74 -7.10
CA PHE A 58 2.28 4.58 -8.54
C PHE A 58 1.16 3.68 -9.01
N SER A 59 0.87 3.76 -10.30
CA SER A 59 0.05 2.78 -11.02
C SER A 59 0.56 2.56 -12.45
N PHE A 60 0.31 1.36 -12.96
CA PHE A 60 0.50 0.95 -14.34
C PHE A 60 -0.83 0.43 -14.88
N LYS A 61 -1.24 0.92 -16.06
CA LYS A 61 -2.33 0.31 -16.81
C LYS A 61 -1.75 -0.70 -17.79
N ASN A 62 -2.35 -1.89 -17.87
CA ASN A 62 -1.98 -2.95 -18.82
C ASN A 62 -0.48 -3.31 -18.83
N ASN A 63 0.21 -3.17 -17.69
CA ASN A 63 1.67 -3.35 -17.58
C ASN A 63 2.54 -2.52 -18.55
N ASP A 64 2.05 -1.39 -19.09
CA ASP A 64 2.87 -0.47 -19.89
C ASP A 64 3.42 0.67 -19.01
N VAL A 65 4.74 0.84 -19.01
CA VAL A 65 5.44 1.90 -18.27
C VAL A 65 5.14 3.29 -18.84
N LYS A 66 4.73 3.39 -20.10
CA LYS A 66 4.39 4.68 -20.73
C LYS A 66 3.19 5.36 -20.09
N ASP A 67 2.26 4.55 -19.57
CA ASP A 67 1.04 5.02 -18.91
C ASP A 67 1.21 5.09 -17.38
N ALA A 68 2.45 4.97 -16.89
CA ALA A 68 2.73 4.99 -15.47
C ALA A 68 2.37 6.35 -14.86
N ILE A 69 1.55 6.33 -13.81
CA ILE A 69 1.30 7.50 -12.98
C ILE A 69 2.20 7.40 -11.76
N ILE A 70 3.02 8.41 -11.52
CA ILE A 70 3.77 8.58 -10.27
C ILE A 70 3.20 9.79 -9.53
N SER A 71 2.80 9.55 -8.30
CA SER A 71 2.20 10.50 -7.39
C SER A 71 3.08 10.61 -6.15
N ASN A 72 3.71 11.77 -5.96
CA ASN A 72 4.58 11.99 -4.80
C ASN A 72 3.75 12.44 -3.61
N ILE A 73 4.25 12.16 -2.41
CA ILE A 73 3.61 12.62 -1.17
C ILE A 73 3.49 14.15 -1.18
N GLU A 74 2.29 14.66 -0.90
CA GLU A 74 1.99 16.09 -0.75
C GLU A 74 2.02 16.46 0.74
N ASN A 75 1.29 15.71 1.55
CA ASN A 75 1.24 15.89 2.99
C ASN A 75 2.16 14.91 3.72
N ILE A 76 3.42 15.32 3.91
CA ILE A 76 4.50 14.47 4.42
C ILE A 76 4.25 13.91 5.81
N ASP A 77 3.40 14.54 6.63
CA ASP A 77 3.12 14.10 8.00
C ASP A 77 2.25 12.83 8.05
N TYR A 78 1.64 12.45 6.93
CA TYR A 78 0.78 11.28 6.78
C TYR A 78 1.28 10.35 5.67
N ALA A 79 2.60 10.26 5.47
CA ALA A 79 3.15 9.53 4.32
C ALA A 79 2.95 8.01 4.45
N ILE A 80 3.31 7.45 5.60
CA ILE A 80 3.27 6.01 5.88
C ILE A 80 2.54 5.78 7.19
N TYR A 81 1.64 4.80 7.22
CA TYR A 81 1.01 4.36 8.46
C TYR A 81 1.38 2.92 8.73
N CYS A 82 1.81 2.63 9.96
CA CYS A 82 2.11 1.28 10.36
C CYS A 82 1.31 0.94 11.63
N ARG A 83 0.60 -0.20 11.61
CA ARG A 83 -0.13 -0.75 12.74
C ARG A 83 -0.26 -2.25 12.56
N TYR A 84 -0.27 -3.01 13.66
CA TYR A 84 -0.25 -4.49 13.64
C TYR A 84 -1.33 -5.20 12.80
N ASP A 85 -2.47 -4.56 12.53
CA ASP A 85 -3.59 -5.09 11.72
C ASP A 85 -3.62 -4.54 10.28
N HIS A 86 -2.57 -3.82 9.88
CA HIS A 86 -2.40 -3.29 8.54
C HIS A 86 -1.24 -4.00 7.82
N GLY A 87 -1.37 -4.09 6.50
CA GLY A 87 -0.26 -4.39 5.62
C GLY A 87 0.43 -3.10 5.19
N SER A 88 0.68 -3.00 3.89
CA SER A 88 1.18 -1.76 3.29
C SER A 88 0.10 -0.67 3.31
N ARG A 89 0.43 0.50 3.87
CA ARG A 89 -0.45 1.68 3.88
C ARG A 89 0.33 2.96 3.59
N PHE A 90 0.02 3.55 2.44
CA PHE A 90 0.57 4.81 1.95
C PHE A 90 -0.50 5.89 2.09
N GLY A 91 -0.36 6.76 3.10
CA GLY A 91 -1.39 7.73 3.43
C GLY A 91 -2.74 7.07 3.70
N ASP A 92 -3.79 7.76 3.29
CA ASP A 92 -5.12 7.18 3.12
C ASP A 92 -5.39 6.83 1.66
N ASP A 93 -4.33 6.80 0.84
CA ASP A 93 -4.40 6.72 -0.62
C ASP A 93 -4.30 5.28 -1.11
N ILE A 94 -3.50 4.45 -0.44
CA ILE A 94 -3.49 2.99 -0.60
C ILE A 94 -3.57 2.39 0.80
N VAL A 95 -4.59 1.58 1.06
CA VAL A 95 -4.80 0.93 2.36
C VAL A 95 -4.97 -0.57 2.14
N MET A 96 -4.21 -1.37 2.90
CA MET A 96 -4.45 -2.80 3.10
C MET A 96 -4.68 -3.05 4.59
N HIS A 97 -5.92 -3.37 4.97
CA HIS A 97 -6.32 -3.54 6.36
C HIS A 97 -7.14 -4.83 6.56
N ALA A 98 -6.96 -5.46 7.72
CA ALA A 98 -7.76 -6.59 8.16
C ALA A 98 -8.53 -6.21 9.44
N SER A 99 -9.83 -5.97 9.32
CA SER A 99 -10.66 -5.57 10.48
C SER A 99 -10.81 -6.67 11.54
N GLY A 100 -10.56 -7.93 11.18
CA GLY A 100 -10.52 -9.08 12.09
C GLY A 100 -9.21 -9.24 12.85
N GLY A 101 -8.27 -8.29 12.77
CA GLY A 101 -6.97 -8.34 13.42
C GLY A 101 -5.87 -8.98 12.58
N GLU A 102 -4.66 -9.12 13.15
CA GLU A 102 -3.45 -9.45 12.38
C GLU A 102 -3.47 -10.83 11.71
N CYS A 103 -4.25 -11.77 12.23
CA CYS A 103 -4.39 -13.11 11.67
C CYS A 103 -5.50 -13.23 10.62
N ALA A 104 -6.35 -12.20 10.47
CA ALA A 104 -7.40 -12.19 9.47
C ALA A 104 -6.85 -11.80 8.09
N TYR A 105 -7.50 -12.28 7.04
CA TYR A 105 -7.20 -11.81 5.70
C TYR A 105 -7.59 -10.35 5.53
N TYR A 106 -6.84 -9.63 4.69
CA TYR A 106 -7.22 -8.29 4.27
C TYR A 106 -8.64 -8.29 3.71
N ASN A 107 -9.48 -7.41 4.24
CA ASN A 107 -10.88 -7.27 3.87
C ASN A 107 -11.28 -5.80 3.63
N ASP A 108 -10.41 -4.85 3.96
CA ASP A 108 -10.48 -3.46 3.52
C ASP A 108 -9.23 -3.15 2.69
N ILE A 109 -9.38 -3.25 1.37
CA ILE A 109 -8.36 -2.82 0.41
C ILE A 109 -8.98 -1.72 -0.43
N ARG A 110 -8.39 -0.54 -0.39
CA ARG A 110 -8.97 0.66 -1.02
C ARG A 110 -7.91 1.62 -1.54
N CYS A 111 -8.30 2.37 -2.55
CA CYS A 111 -7.49 3.40 -3.18
C CYS A 111 -8.29 4.68 -3.39
N LYS A 112 -7.71 5.84 -3.08
CA LYS A 112 -8.33 7.17 -3.32
C LYS A 112 -7.25 8.26 -3.31
N LYS A 113 -7.51 9.46 -3.85
CA LYS A 113 -6.58 10.59 -3.71
C LYS A 113 -6.83 11.33 -2.39
N VAL A 114 -5.85 11.33 -1.49
CA VAL A 114 -5.90 12.09 -0.22
C VAL A 114 -4.59 12.85 0.01
N GLN A 115 -3.52 12.15 0.40
CA GLN A 115 -2.25 12.71 0.87
C GLN A 115 -1.20 12.82 -0.24
N TYR A 116 -1.36 12.10 -1.35
CA TYR A 116 -0.45 12.15 -2.49
C TYR A 116 -1.00 13.06 -3.60
N ASN A 117 -0.11 13.67 -4.39
CA ASN A 117 -0.46 14.83 -5.23
C ASN A 117 -1.27 14.51 -6.50
N LYS A 118 -1.35 13.24 -6.92
CA LYS A 118 -2.11 12.77 -8.07
C LYS A 118 -2.98 11.56 -7.72
N LYS A 119 -4.13 11.49 -8.40
CA LYS A 119 -4.96 10.29 -8.45
C LYS A 119 -4.24 9.23 -9.30
N ILE A 120 -4.12 8.01 -8.78
CA ILE A 120 -3.44 6.90 -9.50
C ILE A 120 -4.41 5.90 -10.13
N ARG A 121 -5.72 5.97 -9.84
CA ARG A 121 -6.73 5.06 -10.40
C ARG A 121 -7.92 5.83 -10.94
N ASP A 122 -8.60 5.26 -11.93
CA ASP A 122 -9.82 5.88 -12.48
C ASP A 122 -10.99 5.76 -11.50
N THR A 123 -11.08 4.65 -10.77
CA THR A 123 -12.07 4.39 -9.72
C THR A 123 -11.46 4.57 -8.33
N GLU A 124 -12.23 5.15 -7.42
CA GLU A 124 -11.87 5.26 -6.00
C GLU A 124 -12.73 4.32 -5.15
N GLY A 125 -12.20 3.98 -3.97
CA GLY A 125 -12.87 3.12 -3.00
C GLY A 125 -12.29 1.73 -2.97
N ASN A 126 -13.12 0.78 -2.53
CA ASN A 126 -12.72 -0.59 -2.26
C ASN A 126 -12.58 -1.42 -3.52
N PHE A 127 -11.60 -2.31 -3.54
CA PHE A 127 -11.38 -3.25 -4.62
C PHE A 127 -10.82 -4.57 -4.09
N SER A 128 -10.82 -5.60 -4.93
CA SER A 128 -10.19 -6.89 -4.63
C SER A 128 -8.84 -7.00 -5.33
N ILE A 129 -7.95 -7.83 -4.79
CA ILE A 129 -6.61 -8.08 -5.35
C ILE A 129 -6.46 -9.54 -5.77
N ASP A 130 -5.64 -9.78 -6.78
CA ASP A 130 -5.20 -11.13 -7.16
C ASP A 130 -3.91 -11.50 -6.41
N ASP A 131 -3.00 -10.53 -6.27
CA ASP A 131 -1.74 -10.72 -5.53
C ASP A 131 -1.18 -9.38 -5.00
N TYR A 132 -0.16 -9.47 -4.15
CA TYR A 132 0.70 -8.34 -3.78
C TYR A 132 2.14 -8.83 -3.52
N GLU A 133 3.14 -8.01 -3.76
CA GLU A 133 4.55 -8.29 -3.45
C GLU A 133 5.15 -7.18 -2.58
#